data_AF-A0A922XQD4-F1
#
_entry.id   AF-A0A922XQD4-F1
#
_cell.length_a   1.000
_cell.length_b   1.000
_cell.length_c   1.000
_cell.angle_alpha   90.00
_cell.angle_beta   90.00
_cell.angle_gamma   90.00
#
_symmetry.space_group_name_H-M   'P 1'
#
loop_
_entity.id
_entity.type
_entity.pdbx_description
1 polymer ?
#
loop_
_entity_poly.entity_id
_entity_poly.type
_entity_poly.pdbx_seq_one_letter_code
_entity_poly.pdbx_strand_id
1 'polypeptide(L)'
;MEIFDEIQKSWSLGKEQSRESLALNEDRVKRMIVPRVKRERNRVFAYFWSAYFWQLAVYASFTHLVFRFWGDWETVLISLTGIILYLPFTTVLIRKYSRMAQQDNHFAAESMYDNVQKQYVLLREFFHFKRRFDWVGIPVTCLILAATVFKLWVPGGWVENQTGAIVVFVCALMAFGVAAIFENKKSFTRPMEELQMVMKDLKQGSQ
;
A
#
# COMPACT_ATOMS: atom_id res chain seq x y z
N MET A 1 -6.89 14.43 25.40
CA MET A 1 -7.76 15.53 25.87
C MET A 1 -6.94 16.74 26.32
N GLU A 2 -5.80 16.56 26.99
CA GLU A 2 -4.94 17.66 27.47
C GLU A 2 -4.44 18.64 26.38
N ILE A 3 -4.18 18.16 25.16
CA ILE A 3 -3.70 19.00 24.04
C ILE A 3 -4.74 20.06 23.63
N PHE A 4 -6.03 19.72 23.74
CA PHE A 4 -7.10 20.64 23.33
C PHE A 4 -7.27 21.76 24.35
N ASP A 5 -7.18 21.44 25.65
CA ASP A 5 -7.18 22.45 26.71
C ASP A 5 -5.96 23.37 26.62
N GLU A 6 -4.80 22.86 26.21
CA GLU A 6 -3.59 23.66 26.04
C GLU A 6 -3.68 24.61 24.81
N ILE A 7 -4.31 24.15 23.73
CA ILE A 7 -4.60 24.96 22.53
C ILE A 7 -5.68 26.00 22.82
N GLN A 8 -6.76 25.62 23.52
CA GLN A 8 -7.86 26.52 23.85
C GLN A 8 -7.43 27.57 24.89
N LYS A 9 -6.59 27.19 25.85
CA LYS A 9 -6.02 28.10 26.85
C LYS A 9 -5.05 29.11 26.21
N SER A 10 -4.20 28.68 25.28
CA SER A 10 -3.32 29.59 24.53
C SER A 10 -4.08 30.52 23.57
N TRP A 11 -5.21 30.08 23.01
CA TRP A 11 -6.11 30.92 22.21
C TRP A 11 -6.90 31.93 23.05
N SER A 12 -7.37 31.56 24.25
CA SER A 12 -8.11 32.46 25.14
C SER A 12 -7.25 33.60 25.68
N LEU A 13 -5.94 33.37 25.84
CA LEU A 13 -4.95 34.38 26.24
C LEU A 13 -4.48 35.27 25.08
N GLY A 14 -4.74 34.89 23.83
CA GLY A 14 -4.25 35.56 22.62
C GLY A 14 -5.20 36.58 21.99
N LYS A 15 -6.32 36.93 22.65
CA LYS A 15 -7.36 37.83 22.09
C LYS A 15 -6.92 39.28 21.86
N GLU A 16 -5.66 39.63 22.14
CA GLU A 16 -5.14 40.99 22.01
C GLU A 16 -3.87 41.12 21.16
N GLN A 17 -3.47 40.10 20.38
CA GLN A 17 -2.10 40.02 19.87
C GLN A 17 -1.94 40.15 18.34
N SER A 18 -1.21 41.21 17.96
CA SER A 18 -0.50 41.53 16.70
C SER A 18 -0.31 40.40 15.67
N ARG A 19 -0.34 40.74 14.37
CA ARG A 19 -0.06 39.87 13.19
C ARG A 19 1.18 38.96 13.33
N GLU A 20 2.15 39.31 14.17
CA GLU A 20 3.32 38.47 14.51
C GLU A 20 2.96 37.19 15.29
N SER A 21 1.96 37.23 16.17
CA SER A 21 1.50 36.06 16.95
C SER A 21 0.78 35.03 16.08
N LEU A 22 0.06 35.49 15.05
CA LEU A 22 -0.61 34.67 14.04
C LEU A 22 0.41 33.92 13.17
N ALA A 23 1.48 34.58 12.74
CA ALA A 23 2.58 33.94 11.99
C ALA A 23 3.33 32.89 12.84
N LEU A 24 3.55 33.18 14.12
CA LEU A 24 4.15 32.24 15.10
C LEU A 24 3.27 31.00 15.35
N ASN A 25 1.93 31.16 15.29
CA ASN A 25 0.99 30.06 15.41
C ASN A 25 0.94 29.19 14.14
N GLU A 26 0.96 29.78 12.94
CA GLU A 26 1.06 29.01 11.69
C GLU A 26 2.33 28.16 11.61
N ASP A 27 3.48 28.72 11.99
CA ASP A 27 4.76 28.01 11.97
C ASP A 27 4.85 26.88 13.00
N ARG A 28 4.12 26.98 14.12
CA ARG A 28 3.98 25.89 15.10
C ARG A 28 3.06 24.80 14.58
N VAL A 29 1.93 25.15 13.99
CA VAL A 29 0.97 24.20 13.40
C VAL A 29 1.62 23.44 12.24
N LYS A 30 2.34 24.14 11.35
CA LYS A 30 3.16 23.52 10.30
C LYS A 30 4.21 22.57 10.89
N ARG A 31 4.93 22.98 11.93
CA ARG A 31 5.93 22.13 12.61
C ARG A 31 5.35 20.89 13.28
N MET A 32 4.07 20.87 13.66
CA MET A 32 3.43 19.69 14.25
C MET A 32 2.79 18.76 13.20
N ILE A 33 2.20 19.31 12.14
CA ILE A 33 1.44 18.53 11.17
C ILE A 33 2.34 17.96 10.07
N VAL A 34 3.33 18.72 9.57
CA VAL A 34 4.23 18.28 8.49
C VAL A 34 4.97 16.97 8.86
N PRO A 35 5.51 16.79 10.08
CA PRO A 35 6.16 15.53 10.45
C PRO A 35 5.18 14.33 10.48
N ARG A 36 3.93 14.53 10.90
CA ARG A 36 2.91 13.47 10.93
C ARG A 36 2.54 13.02 9.52
N VAL A 37 2.29 13.98 8.62
CA VAL A 37 2.03 13.68 7.20
C VAL A 37 3.22 13.00 6.55
N LYS A 38 4.44 13.48 6.80
CA LYS A 38 5.67 12.88 6.26
C LYS A 38 5.89 11.45 6.79
N ARG A 39 5.55 11.18 8.05
CA ARG A 39 5.64 9.83 8.64
C ARG A 39 4.71 8.84 7.96
N GLU A 40 3.43 9.17 7.83
CA GLU A 40 2.46 8.27 7.21
C GLU A 40 2.73 8.10 5.71
N ARG A 41 3.19 9.16 5.05
CA ARG A 41 3.70 9.08 3.69
C ARG A 41 4.87 8.11 3.58
N ASN A 42 5.91 8.27 4.40
CA ASN A 42 7.08 7.38 4.37
C ASN A 42 6.70 5.91 4.59
N ARG A 43 5.69 5.65 5.44
CA ARG A 43 5.15 4.31 5.64
C ARG A 43 4.53 3.72 4.37
N VAL A 44 3.75 4.53 3.66
CA VAL A 44 3.17 4.17 2.36
C VAL A 44 4.26 3.96 1.30
N PHE A 45 5.29 4.81 1.26
CA PHE A 45 6.43 4.64 0.34
C PHE A 45 7.25 3.38 0.64
N ALA A 46 7.51 3.07 1.91
CA ALA A 46 8.19 1.84 2.30
C ALA A 46 7.39 0.61 1.87
N TYR A 47 6.06 0.66 1.98
CA TYR A 47 5.17 -0.36 1.43
C TYR A 47 5.33 -0.50 -0.09
N PHE A 48 5.30 0.60 -0.84
CA PHE A 48 5.47 0.58 -2.30
C PHE A 48 6.79 -0.06 -2.72
N TRP A 49 7.89 0.29 -2.05
CA TRP A 49 9.19 -0.32 -2.30
C TRP A 49 9.21 -1.81 -1.98
N SER A 50 8.66 -2.21 -0.83
CA SER A 50 8.56 -3.62 -0.46
C SER A 50 7.76 -4.42 -1.49
N ALA A 51 6.63 -3.89 -1.94
CA ALA A 51 5.80 -4.52 -2.96
C ALA A 51 6.52 -4.58 -4.31
N TYR A 52 7.25 -3.54 -4.70
CA TYR A 52 8.02 -3.52 -5.95
C TYR A 52 9.13 -4.58 -5.97
N PHE A 53 9.93 -4.68 -4.91
CA PHE A 53 10.97 -5.71 -4.83
C PHE A 53 10.39 -7.13 -4.81
N TRP A 54 9.26 -7.32 -4.15
CA TRP A 54 8.54 -8.58 -4.20
C TRP A 54 8.12 -8.94 -5.64
N GLN A 55 7.58 -7.98 -6.41
CA GLN A 55 7.22 -8.19 -7.81
C GLN A 55 8.45 -8.56 -8.67
N LEU A 56 9.59 -7.90 -8.46
CA LEU A 56 10.83 -8.25 -9.15
C LEU A 56 11.27 -9.70 -8.84
N ALA A 57 11.18 -10.13 -7.58
CA ALA A 57 11.50 -11.49 -7.19
C ALA A 57 10.56 -12.52 -7.84
N VAL A 58 9.27 -12.22 -7.91
CA VAL A 58 8.26 -13.05 -8.59
C VAL A 58 8.57 -13.16 -10.08
N TYR A 59 8.83 -12.04 -10.77
CA TYR A 59 9.19 -12.05 -12.18
C TYR A 59 10.50 -12.79 -12.44
N ALA A 60 11.54 -12.57 -11.63
CA ALA A 60 12.80 -13.29 -11.75
C ALA A 60 12.60 -14.80 -11.60
N SER A 61 11.76 -15.22 -10.65
CA SER A 61 11.43 -16.64 -10.41
C SER A 61 10.71 -17.26 -11.60
N PHE A 62 9.64 -16.63 -12.10
CA PHE A 62 8.90 -17.17 -13.25
C PHE A 62 9.72 -17.13 -14.54
N THR A 63 10.50 -16.07 -14.78
CA THR A 63 11.41 -16.00 -15.92
C THR A 63 12.45 -17.11 -15.85
N HIS A 64 13.02 -17.38 -14.67
CA HIS A 64 13.92 -18.52 -14.48
C HIS A 64 13.25 -19.85 -14.82
N LEU A 65 12.01 -20.08 -14.35
CA LEU A 65 11.26 -21.30 -14.68
C LEU A 65 11.00 -21.45 -16.18
N VAL A 66 10.64 -20.36 -16.87
CA VAL A 66 10.45 -20.35 -18.33
C VAL A 66 11.71 -20.80 -19.06
N PHE A 67 12.87 -20.25 -18.72
CA PHE A 67 14.13 -20.64 -19.38
C PHE A 67 14.58 -22.04 -18.99
N ARG A 68 14.45 -22.42 -17.71
CA ARG A 68 14.88 -23.72 -17.21
C ARG A 68 14.08 -24.89 -17.80
N PHE A 69 12.79 -24.67 -18.02
CA PHE A 69 11.82 -25.66 -18.49
C PHE A 69 11.25 -25.33 -19.87
N TRP A 70 12.04 -24.69 -20.74
CA TRP A 70 11.61 -24.24 -22.07
C TRP A 70 10.97 -25.35 -22.95
N GLY A 71 11.30 -26.62 -22.72
CA GLY A 71 10.70 -27.76 -23.41
C GLY A 71 9.42 -28.34 -22.78
N ASP A 72 9.04 -27.94 -21.57
CA ASP A 72 7.82 -28.37 -20.89
C ASP A 72 6.77 -27.26 -20.95
N TRP A 73 5.90 -27.37 -21.96
CA TRP A 73 4.95 -26.32 -22.31
C TRP A 73 4.00 -25.97 -21.16
N GLU A 74 3.61 -26.95 -20.35
CA GLU A 74 2.73 -26.70 -19.20
C GLU A 74 3.41 -25.82 -18.15
N THR A 75 4.68 -26.09 -17.80
CA THR A 75 5.43 -25.27 -16.83
C THR A 75 5.64 -23.85 -17.35
N VAL A 76 5.90 -23.72 -18.65
CA VAL A 76 6.02 -22.41 -19.31
C VAL A 76 4.69 -21.65 -19.24
N LEU A 77 3.57 -22.29 -19.55
CA LEU A 77 2.24 -21.67 -19.49
C LEU A 77 1.87 -21.23 -18.08
N ILE A 78 2.13 -22.06 -17.06
CA ILE A 78 1.89 -21.71 -15.66
C ILE A 78 2.71 -20.47 -15.26
N SER A 79 3.98 -20.44 -15.67
CA SER A 79 4.89 -19.34 -15.37
C SER A 79 4.49 -18.04 -16.06
N LEU A 80 4.12 -18.10 -17.34
CA LEU A 80 3.60 -16.96 -18.10
C LEU A 80 2.28 -16.44 -17.50
N THR A 81 1.40 -17.33 -17.07
CA THR A 81 0.16 -16.96 -16.36
C THR A 81 0.46 -16.17 -15.10
N GLY A 82 1.47 -16.59 -14.32
CA GLY A 82 1.96 -15.86 -13.17
C GLY A 82 2.44 -14.45 -13.52
N ILE A 83 3.27 -14.30 -14.55
CA ILE A 83 3.76 -13.00 -15.02
C ILE A 83 2.59 -12.08 -15.43
N ILE A 84 1.66 -12.60 -16.24
CA ILE A 84 0.50 -11.86 -16.75
C ILE A 84 -0.41 -11.39 -15.60
N LEU A 85 -0.61 -12.23 -14.59
CA LEU A 85 -1.43 -11.91 -13.41
C LEU A 85 -0.91 -10.66 -12.68
N TYR A 86 0.41 -10.53 -12.55
CA TYR A 86 1.02 -9.45 -11.77
C TYR A 86 1.28 -8.16 -12.56
N LEU A 87 1.34 -8.22 -13.89
CA LEU A 87 1.48 -7.03 -14.76
C LEU A 87 0.53 -5.86 -14.45
N PRO A 88 -0.81 -6.06 -14.33
CA PRO A 88 -1.73 -4.97 -14.03
C PRO A 88 -1.45 -4.34 -12.66
N PHE A 89 -1.08 -5.16 -11.67
CA PHE A 89 -0.72 -4.67 -10.34
C PHE A 89 0.53 -3.78 -10.39
N THR A 90 1.60 -4.27 -11.01
CA THR A 90 2.86 -3.51 -11.17
C THR A 90 2.64 -2.20 -11.92
N THR A 91 1.83 -2.22 -12.98
CA THR A 91 1.52 -1.02 -13.77
C THR A 91 0.80 0.05 -12.94
N VAL A 92 -0.22 -0.35 -12.17
CA VAL A 92 -0.95 0.59 -11.29
C VAL A 92 -0.06 1.07 -10.15
N LEU A 93 0.75 0.18 -9.58
CA LEU A 93 1.69 0.48 -8.51
C LEU A 93 2.69 1.57 -8.93
N ILE A 94 3.35 1.40 -10.07
CA ILE A 94 4.32 2.37 -10.61
C ILE A 94 3.63 3.70 -10.94
N ARG A 95 2.45 3.67 -11.58
CA ARG A 95 1.71 4.89 -11.94
C ARG A 95 1.32 5.70 -10.69
N LYS A 96 0.83 5.03 -9.64
CA LYS A 96 0.43 5.70 -8.39
C LYS A 96 1.64 6.18 -7.60
N TYR A 97 2.71 5.39 -7.52
CA TYR A 97 3.97 5.79 -6.93
C TYR A 97 4.54 7.06 -7.59
N SER A 98 4.62 7.07 -8.92
CA SER A 98 5.15 8.22 -9.68
C SER A 98 4.36 9.51 -9.39
N ARG A 99 3.02 9.41 -9.34
CA ARG A 99 2.16 10.56 -8.96
C ARG A 99 2.41 11.04 -7.54
N MET A 100 2.57 10.13 -6.57
CA MET A 100 2.87 10.50 -5.19
C MET A 100 4.26 11.12 -5.03
N ALA A 101 5.26 10.63 -5.80
CA ALA A 101 6.62 11.17 -5.79
C ALA A 101 6.71 12.57 -6.39
N GLN A 102 5.97 12.84 -7.48
CA GLN A 102 5.93 14.17 -8.12
C GLN A 102 5.32 15.25 -7.22
N GLN A 103 4.37 14.89 -6.35
CA GLN A 103 3.73 15.81 -5.41
C GLN A 103 4.66 16.29 -4.28
N ASP A 104 5.75 15.57 -4.00
CA ASP A 104 6.72 15.97 -2.96
C ASP A 104 7.40 17.31 -3.31
N ASN A 105 7.61 17.56 -4.61
CA ASN A 105 8.22 18.80 -5.10
C ASN A 105 7.27 20.01 -5.04
N HIS A 106 5.95 19.79 -4.97
CA HIS A 106 4.93 20.85 -5.03
C HIS A 106 4.33 21.20 -3.66
N PHE A 107 4.75 20.49 -2.60
CA PHE A 107 4.29 20.70 -1.22
C PHE A 107 4.56 22.13 -0.70
N ALA A 108 5.47 22.87 -1.34
CA ALA A 108 5.85 24.23 -0.99
C ALA A 108 4.94 25.32 -1.58
N ALA A 109 4.13 25.02 -2.62
CA ALA A 109 3.40 26.04 -3.39
C ALA A 109 1.87 26.03 -3.20
N GLU A 110 1.29 24.92 -2.75
CA GLU A 110 -0.16 24.76 -2.55
C GLU A 110 -0.57 24.78 -1.07
N SER A 111 -1.86 25.01 -0.80
CA SER A 111 -2.41 24.97 0.55
C SER A 111 -2.18 23.60 1.19
N MET A 112 -1.83 23.58 2.47
CA MET A 112 -1.48 22.35 3.19
C MET A 112 -2.65 21.35 3.22
N TYR A 113 -3.88 21.87 3.23
CA TYR A 113 -5.11 21.07 3.17
C TYR A 113 -5.26 20.36 1.82
N ASP A 114 -5.06 21.06 0.69
CA ASP A 114 -5.19 20.48 -0.65
C ASP A 114 -4.18 19.35 -0.89
N ASN A 115 -2.96 19.53 -0.39
CA ASN A 115 -1.91 18.52 -0.47
C ASN A 115 -2.26 17.24 0.31
N VAL A 116 -2.76 17.38 1.55
CA VAL A 116 -3.20 16.23 2.37
C VAL A 116 -4.42 15.56 1.73
N GLN A 117 -5.36 16.33 1.20
CA GLN A 117 -6.54 15.80 0.50
C GLN A 117 -6.16 15.00 -0.75
N LYS A 118 -5.27 15.53 -1.60
CA LYS A 118 -4.79 14.82 -2.80
C LYS A 118 -4.10 13.51 -2.45
N GLN A 119 -3.26 13.49 -1.40
CA GLN A 119 -2.63 12.26 -0.92
C GLN A 119 -3.65 11.24 -0.42
N TYR A 120 -4.63 11.68 0.37
CA TYR A 120 -5.70 10.83 0.85
C TYR A 120 -6.49 10.18 -0.31
N VAL A 121 -6.84 10.95 -1.35
CA VAL A 121 -7.54 10.43 -2.53
C VAL A 121 -6.70 9.39 -3.27
N LEU A 122 -5.41 9.68 -3.52
CA LEU A 122 -4.52 8.74 -4.20
C LEU A 122 -4.35 7.43 -3.43
N LEU A 123 -4.21 7.50 -2.10
CA LEU A 123 -4.06 6.32 -1.25
C LEU A 123 -5.36 5.50 -1.21
N ARG A 124 -6.51 6.17 -1.12
CA ARG A 124 -7.83 5.53 -1.13
C ARG A 124 -8.10 4.80 -2.44
N GLU A 125 -7.79 5.42 -3.58
CA GLU A 125 -7.94 4.80 -4.89
C GLU A 125 -7.05 3.56 -5.05
N PHE A 126 -5.78 3.67 -4.62
CA PHE A 126 -4.86 2.55 -4.64
C PHE A 126 -5.33 1.41 -3.73
N PHE A 127 -5.81 1.73 -2.52
CA PHE A 127 -6.36 0.73 -1.60
C PHE A 127 -7.57 -0.01 -2.20
N HIS A 128 -8.50 0.70 -2.83
CA HIS A 128 -9.64 0.07 -3.50
C HIS A 128 -9.21 -0.85 -4.65
N PHE A 129 -8.23 -0.41 -5.45
CA PHE A 129 -7.66 -1.25 -6.50
C PHE A 129 -6.98 -2.49 -5.90
N LYS A 130 -6.08 -2.32 -4.93
CA LYS A 130 -5.37 -3.43 -4.28
C LYS A 130 -6.35 -4.43 -3.68
N ARG A 131 -7.37 -3.97 -2.95
CA ARG A 131 -8.35 -4.88 -2.33
C ARG A 131 -9.07 -5.73 -3.38
N ARG A 132 -9.46 -5.14 -4.51
CA ARG A 132 -10.07 -5.90 -5.63
C ARG A 132 -9.07 -6.86 -6.26
N PHE A 133 -7.82 -6.42 -6.43
CA PHE A 133 -6.76 -7.26 -6.94
C PHE A 133 -6.48 -8.44 -6.00
N ASP A 134 -6.36 -8.24 -4.69
CA ASP A 134 -6.14 -9.30 -3.69
C ASP A 134 -7.24 -10.38 -3.77
N TRP A 135 -8.51 -9.97 -3.95
CA TRP A 135 -9.64 -10.91 -4.04
C TRP A 135 -9.54 -11.91 -5.19
N VAL A 136 -8.92 -11.52 -6.31
CA VAL A 136 -8.73 -12.39 -7.49
C VAL A 136 -7.31 -12.97 -7.51
N GLY A 137 -6.34 -12.12 -7.24
CA GLY A 137 -4.91 -12.41 -7.28
C GLY A 137 -4.49 -13.43 -6.24
N ILE A 138 -5.04 -13.40 -5.01
CA ILE A 138 -4.68 -14.39 -3.99
C ILE A 138 -5.13 -15.80 -4.41
N PRO A 139 -6.40 -16.08 -4.75
CA PRO A 139 -6.81 -17.40 -5.22
C PRO A 139 -5.99 -17.89 -6.42
N VAL A 140 -5.80 -17.05 -7.43
CA VAL A 140 -5.05 -17.43 -8.64
C VAL A 140 -3.58 -17.69 -8.31
N THR A 141 -2.96 -16.89 -7.45
CA THR A 141 -1.58 -17.11 -6.99
C THR A 141 -1.45 -18.41 -6.22
N CYS A 142 -2.40 -18.74 -5.34
CA CYS A 142 -2.40 -20.00 -4.60
C CYS A 142 -2.51 -21.19 -5.55
N LEU A 143 -3.34 -21.06 -6.59
CA LEU A 143 -3.52 -22.10 -7.61
C LEU A 143 -2.24 -22.31 -8.43
N ILE A 144 -1.62 -21.22 -8.89
CA ILE A 144 -0.33 -21.26 -9.59
C ILE A 144 0.73 -21.88 -8.69
N LEU A 145 0.82 -21.47 -7.43
CA LEU A 145 1.79 -22.00 -6.47
C LEU A 145 1.61 -23.50 -6.26
N ALA A 146 0.37 -23.96 -6.00
CA ALA A 146 0.10 -25.38 -5.83
C ALA A 146 0.43 -26.18 -7.11
N ALA A 147 0.04 -25.67 -8.29
CA ALA A 147 0.34 -26.31 -9.56
C ALA A 147 1.85 -26.41 -9.82
N THR A 148 2.60 -25.32 -9.64
CA THR A 148 4.05 -25.29 -9.76
C THR A 148 4.71 -26.22 -8.75
N VAL A 149 4.23 -26.23 -7.49
CA VAL A 149 4.82 -27.06 -6.44
C VAL A 149 4.68 -28.55 -6.75
N PHE A 150 3.48 -28.97 -7.10
CA PHE A 150 3.23 -30.38 -7.41
C PHE A 150 3.92 -30.82 -8.69
N LYS A 151 3.96 -29.96 -9.72
CA LYS A 151 4.61 -30.31 -10.98
C LYS A 151 6.12 -30.43 -10.86
N LEU A 152 6.78 -29.58 -10.08
CA LEU A 152 8.24 -29.54 -10.01
C LEU A 152 8.85 -30.44 -8.93
N TRP A 153 8.14 -30.67 -7.81
CA TRP A 153 8.72 -31.35 -6.65
C TRP A 153 7.98 -32.62 -6.21
N VAL A 154 6.80 -32.93 -6.75
CA VAL A 154 6.02 -34.12 -6.38
C VAL A 154 5.99 -35.13 -7.52
N PRO A 155 6.49 -36.37 -7.33
CA PRO A 155 6.37 -37.43 -8.32
C PRO A 155 4.92 -37.69 -8.70
N GLY A 156 4.62 -37.86 -9.99
CA GLY A 156 3.24 -38.02 -10.48
C GLY A 156 2.43 -36.71 -10.58
N GLY A 157 2.99 -35.59 -10.09
CA GLY A 157 2.38 -34.28 -10.19
C GLY A 157 1.04 -34.14 -9.46
N TRP A 158 0.25 -33.16 -9.88
CA TRP A 158 -1.04 -32.85 -9.28
C TRP A 158 -2.14 -33.85 -9.66
N VAL A 159 -1.99 -34.56 -10.78
CA VAL A 159 -2.98 -35.53 -11.28
C VAL A 159 -3.06 -36.74 -10.36
N GLU A 160 -1.90 -37.25 -9.91
CA GLU A 160 -1.84 -38.40 -9.01
C GLU A 160 -2.03 -38.03 -7.53
N ASN A 161 -1.74 -36.78 -7.15
CA ASN A 161 -1.74 -36.32 -5.75
C ASN A 161 -2.77 -35.21 -5.48
N GLN A 162 -4.00 -35.38 -5.95
CA GLN A 162 -5.07 -34.37 -5.88
C GLN A 162 -5.35 -33.88 -4.45
N THR A 163 -5.44 -34.81 -3.48
CA THR A 163 -5.68 -34.47 -2.08
C THR A 163 -4.59 -33.59 -1.51
N GLY A 164 -3.32 -33.90 -1.82
CA GLY A 164 -2.18 -33.08 -1.40
C GLY A 164 -2.23 -31.69 -2.00
N ALA A 165 -2.54 -31.58 -3.30
CA ALA A 165 -2.63 -30.30 -4.00
C ALA A 165 -3.74 -29.41 -3.42
N ILE A 166 -4.90 -29.99 -3.09
CA ILE A 166 -6.01 -29.28 -2.44
C ILE A 166 -5.60 -28.78 -1.05
N VAL A 167 -4.93 -29.62 -0.24
CA VAL A 167 -4.47 -29.22 1.09
C VAL A 167 -3.49 -28.05 1.00
N VAL A 168 -2.48 -28.14 0.11
CA VAL A 168 -1.51 -27.06 -0.09
C VAL A 168 -2.19 -25.79 -0.59
N PHE A 169 -3.14 -25.90 -1.52
CA PHE A 169 -3.92 -24.76 -2.01
C PHE A 169 -4.69 -24.08 -0.87
N VAL A 170 -5.43 -24.83 -0.05
CA VAL A 170 -6.23 -24.28 1.06
C VAL A 170 -5.33 -23.66 2.13
N CYS A 171 -4.22 -24.31 2.48
CA CYS A 171 -3.24 -23.76 3.41
C CYS A 171 -2.64 -22.44 2.88
N ALA A 172 -2.25 -22.39 1.61
CA ALA A 172 -1.74 -21.18 0.98
C ALA A 172 -2.80 -20.07 0.97
N LEU A 173 -4.05 -20.41 0.63
CA LEU A 173 -5.16 -19.46 0.59
C LEU A 173 -5.41 -18.82 1.96
N MET A 174 -5.42 -19.63 3.02
CA MET A 174 -5.55 -19.12 4.39
C MET A 174 -4.36 -18.25 4.78
N ALA A 175 -3.13 -18.70 4.51
CA ALA A 175 -1.93 -17.96 4.86
C ALA A 175 -1.87 -16.59 4.16
N PHE A 176 -2.05 -16.56 2.84
CA PHE A 176 -2.06 -15.31 2.07
C PHE A 176 -3.27 -14.43 2.38
N GLY A 177 -4.45 -15.01 2.61
CA GLY A 177 -5.65 -14.27 3.01
C GLY A 177 -5.46 -13.55 4.35
N VAL A 178 -4.95 -14.26 5.36
CA VAL A 178 -4.64 -13.68 6.68
C VAL A 178 -3.58 -12.60 6.54
N ALA A 179 -2.48 -12.87 5.82
CA ALA A 179 -1.43 -11.89 5.57
C ALA A 179 -1.96 -10.61 4.90
N ALA A 180 -2.81 -10.75 3.89
CA ALA A 180 -3.42 -9.63 3.20
C ALA A 180 -4.33 -8.79 4.12
N ILE A 181 -5.08 -9.42 5.03
CA ILE A 181 -5.90 -8.70 6.02
C ILE A 181 -5.01 -7.87 6.97
N PHE A 182 -3.96 -8.47 7.52
CA PHE A 182 -3.04 -7.77 8.43
C PHE A 182 -2.28 -6.64 7.73
N GLU A 183 -1.78 -6.90 6.53
CA GLU A 183 -1.13 -5.91 5.67
C GLU A 183 -2.09 -4.76 5.35
N ASN A 184 -3.33 -5.06 4.97
CA ASN A 184 -4.31 -4.06 4.61
C ASN A 184 -4.62 -3.11 5.79
N LYS A 185 -4.74 -3.67 7.01
CA LYS A 185 -4.95 -2.89 8.23
C LYS A 185 -3.74 -2.02 8.58
N LYS A 186 -2.52 -2.56 8.48
CA LYS A 186 -1.29 -1.87 8.87
C LYS A 186 -0.87 -0.78 7.90
N SER A 187 -0.96 -1.05 6.59
CA SER A 187 -0.38 -0.23 5.54
C SER A 187 -1.36 0.74 4.89
N PHE A 188 -2.68 0.56 5.08
CA PHE A 188 -3.69 1.44 4.47
C PHE A 188 -4.71 1.97 5.45
N THR A 189 -5.37 1.12 6.25
CA THR A 189 -6.44 1.59 7.16
C THR A 189 -5.92 2.62 8.16
N ARG A 190 -4.85 2.31 8.89
CA ARG A 190 -4.26 3.24 9.88
C ARG A 190 -3.76 4.55 9.24
N PRO A 191 -2.95 4.54 8.17
CA PRO A 191 -2.53 5.79 7.52
C PRO A 191 -3.70 6.64 6.99
N MET A 192 -4.76 6.02 6.47
CA MET A 192 -5.94 6.76 6.01
C MET A 192 -6.69 7.41 7.17
N GLU A 193 -6.86 6.72 8.30
CA GLU A 193 -7.47 7.28 9.51
C GLU A 193 -6.65 8.45 10.05
N GLU A 194 -5.32 8.33 10.07
CA GLU A 194 -4.41 9.40 10.50
C GLU A 194 -4.47 10.62 9.58
N LEU A 195 -4.50 10.42 8.25
CA LEU A 195 -4.68 11.52 7.30
C LEU A 195 -6.05 12.20 7.44
N GLN A 196 -7.12 11.44 7.70
CA GLN A 196 -8.44 12.00 7.96
C GLN A 196 -8.47 12.84 9.25
N MET A 197 -7.80 12.38 10.31
CA MET A 197 -7.68 13.16 11.54
C MET A 197 -6.96 14.48 11.28
N VAL A 198 -5.83 14.45 10.57
CA VAL A 198 -5.10 15.67 10.18
C VAL A 198 -5.97 16.63 9.35
N MET A 199 -6.77 16.12 8.40
CA MET A 199 -7.68 16.96 7.62
C MET A 199 -8.78 17.61 8.48
N LYS A 200 -9.31 16.89 9.46
CA LYS A 200 -10.31 17.42 10.40
C LYS A 200 -9.71 18.52 11.27
N ASP A 201 -8.51 18.30 11.80
CA ASP A 201 -7.78 19.28 12.62
C ASP A 201 -7.53 20.57 11.82
N LEU A 202 -7.10 20.45 10.56
CA LEU A 202 -6.88 21.61 9.67
C LEU A 202 -8.15 22.40 9.37
N LYS A 203 -9.30 21.72 9.21
CA LYS A 203 -10.58 22.37 8.91
C LYS A 203 -11.19 23.07 10.13
N GLN A 204 -10.93 22.56 11.33
CA GLN A 204 -11.40 23.17 12.58
C GLN A 204 -10.53 24.37 13.00
N GLY A 205 -9.23 24.35 12.70
CA GLY A 205 -8.33 25.48 12.96
C GLY A 205 -8.43 26.65 11.97
N SER A 206 -9.18 26.49 10.88
CA SER A 206 -9.41 27.54 9.87
C SER A 206 -10.75 28.28 10.03
N GLN A 207 -11.53 27.98 11.07
CA GLN A 207 -12.78 28.66 11.45
C GLN A 207 -12.55 29.50 12.71
#